data_AF-A0A3M3A9Q2-F1
#
_entry.id   AF-A0A3M3A9Q2-F1
#
_cell.length_a   1.000
_cell.length_b   1.000
_cell.length_c   1.000
_cell.angle_alpha   90.00
_cell.angle_beta   90.00
_cell.angle_gamma   90.00
#
_symmetry.space_group_name_H-M   'P 1'
#
loop_
_entity.id
_entity.type
_entity.pdbx_description
1 polymer ?
#
loop_
_entity_poly.entity_id
_entity_poly.type
_entity_poly.pdbx_seq_one_letter_code
_entity_poly.pdbx_strand_id
1 'polypeptide(L)'
;MCHFCSLLFQACVLYNNPGSNRSSSQAGIIMKTLVDHLSQYAAYHRDSRNIVTHFVGIPLIVLAVAVLLSRPGWTVSGVWVSPAALLALGSTIFYLRLDRPLGVVMAVLLALCIWAGANLAQQKTMVWLSAGVGLFVIGWIIQF
;
A
#
# COMPACT_ATOMS: atom_id res chain seq x y z
N MET A 1 16.76 0.30 4.94
CA MET A 1 16.06 -0.19 3.73
C MET A 1 16.22 0.76 2.53
N CYS A 2 15.94 2.07 2.64
CA CYS A 2 15.97 3.01 1.49
C CYS A 2 17.35 3.22 0.82
N HIS A 3 18.46 3.19 1.58
CA HIS A 3 19.79 3.42 1.00
C HIS A 3 20.29 2.27 0.12
N PHE A 4 19.98 1.02 0.49
CA PHE A 4 20.43 -0.16 -0.25
C PHE A 4 19.74 -0.30 -1.61
N CYS A 5 18.45 0.08 -1.67
CA CYS A 5 17.67 0.07 -2.92
C CYS A 5 18.10 1.18 -3.89
N SER A 6 18.56 2.32 -3.38
CA SER A 6 19.09 3.41 -4.20
C SER A 6 20.44 3.05 -4.83
N LEU A 7 21.34 2.41 -4.08
CA LEU A 7 22.69 2.06 -4.55
C LEU A 7 22.70 1.02 -5.68
N LEU A 8 21.85 -0.01 -5.58
CA LEU A 8 21.71 -1.03 -6.63
C LEU A 8 21.15 -0.46 -7.93
N PHE A 9 20.28 0.56 -7.85
CA PHE A 9 19.74 1.22 -9.04
C PHE A 9 20.76 2.17 -9.68
N GLN A 10 21.50 2.94 -8.87
CA GLN A 10 22.63 3.75 -9.36
C GLN A 10 23.66 2.86 -10.09
N ALA A 11 23.99 1.70 -9.53
CA ALA A 11 24.91 0.74 -10.14
C ALA A 11 24.39 0.20 -11.48
N CYS A 12 23.08 -0.10 -11.59
CA CYS A 12 22.47 -0.57 -12.83
C CYS A 12 22.44 0.50 -13.93
N VAL A 13 22.15 1.76 -13.56
CA VAL A 13 22.16 2.90 -14.50
C VAL A 13 23.56 3.23 -14.98
N LEU A 14 24.56 3.17 -14.11
CA LEU A 14 25.96 3.40 -14.48
C LEU A 14 26.54 2.26 -15.36
N TYR A 15 26.10 1.01 -15.14
CA TYR A 15 26.55 -0.13 -15.96
C TYR A 15 25.96 -0.12 -17.38
N ASN A 16 24.76 0.44 -17.58
CA ASN A 16 24.06 0.44 -18.87
C ASN A 16 24.31 1.67 -19.76
N ASN A 17 25.29 2.52 -19.43
CA ASN A 17 25.55 3.75 -20.20
C ASN A 17 26.96 3.77 -20.84
N PRO A 18 27.25 2.89 -21.83
CA PRO A 18 28.41 3.09 -22.69
C PRO A 18 28.09 4.23 -23.66
N GLY A 19 28.85 5.32 -23.57
CA GLY A 19 28.57 6.62 -24.20
C GLY A 19 28.04 6.55 -25.64
N SER A 20 26.92 7.22 -25.89
CA SER A 20 26.31 7.31 -27.22
C SER A 20 26.69 8.60 -27.93
N ASN A 21 27.51 8.48 -28.97
CA ASN A 21 27.71 9.50 -30.00
C ASN A 21 26.74 9.21 -31.15
N ARG A 22 25.63 9.96 -31.32
CA ARG A 22 24.82 9.93 -32.56
C ARG A 22 24.19 11.30 -32.88
N SER A 23 24.49 11.80 -34.08
CA SER A 23 23.96 13.04 -34.66
C SER A 23 22.53 12.87 -35.18
N SER A 24 21.69 13.87 -34.86
CA SER A 24 20.54 14.41 -35.61
C SER A 24 19.91 13.58 -36.76
N SER A 25 18.72 12.99 -36.52
CA SER A 25 17.52 12.97 -37.41
C SER A 25 16.55 11.83 -37.04
N GLN A 26 15.57 12.06 -36.15
CA GLN A 26 14.35 11.25 -35.98
C GLN A 26 13.33 12.03 -35.10
N ALA A 27 12.64 13.00 -35.68
CA ALA A 27 11.38 13.52 -35.12
C ALA A 27 10.23 12.65 -35.64
N GLY A 28 10.22 11.38 -35.23
CA GLY A 28 9.19 10.39 -35.55
C GLY A 28 8.87 9.63 -34.27
N ILE A 29 7.60 9.68 -33.84
CA ILE A 29 6.99 9.08 -32.65
C ILE A 29 7.94 8.08 -31.95
N ILE A 30 8.62 8.52 -30.88
CA ILE A 30 9.41 7.62 -30.03
C ILE A 30 8.41 6.70 -29.32
N MET A 31 8.12 5.54 -29.91
CA MET A 31 7.50 4.45 -29.19
C MET A 31 8.49 4.00 -28.12
N LYS A 32 8.18 4.34 -26.88
CA LYS A 32 8.92 3.86 -25.71
C LYS A 32 8.94 2.34 -25.75
N THR A 33 10.13 1.77 -25.65
CA THR A 33 10.28 0.33 -25.58
C THR A 33 9.64 -0.19 -24.28
N LEU A 34 9.36 -1.48 -24.21
CA LEU A 34 8.91 -2.11 -22.96
C LEU A 34 9.87 -1.81 -21.80
N VAL A 35 11.18 -1.79 -22.08
CA VAL A 35 12.23 -1.45 -21.11
C VAL A 35 12.10 0.00 -20.65
N ASP A 36 11.77 0.93 -21.54
CA ASP A 36 11.52 2.33 -21.17
C ASP A 36 10.28 2.47 -20.28
N HIS A 37 9.21 1.73 -20.58
CA HIS A 37 8.01 1.71 -19.74
C HIS A 37 8.28 1.12 -18.34
N LEU A 38 9.00 0.00 -18.25
CA LEU A 38 9.33 -0.63 -16.97
C LEU A 38 10.33 0.18 -16.14
N SER A 39 11.31 0.80 -16.79
CA SER A 39 12.27 1.68 -16.11
C SER A 39 11.60 2.95 -15.59
N GLN A 40 10.70 3.55 -16.38
CA GLN A 40 9.90 4.70 -15.95
C GLN A 40 8.95 4.32 -14.80
N TYR A 41 8.33 3.13 -14.84
CA TYR A 41 7.49 2.62 -13.75
C TYR A 41 8.28 2.42 -12.45
N ALA A 42 9.46 1.81 -12.53
CA ALA A 42 10.34 1.62 -11.36
C ALA A 42 10.84 2.96 -10.78
N ALA A 43 11.16 3.94 -11.63
CA ALA A 43 11.53 5.28 -11.20
C ALA A 43 10.36 5.99 -10.49
N TYR A 44 9.15 5.88 -11.03
CA TYR A 44 7.94 6.43 -10.42
C TYR A 44 7.67 5.83 -9.03
N HIS A 45 7.85 4.52 -8.86
CA HIS A 45 7.68 3.86 -7.55
C HIS A 45 8.75 4.23 -6.51
N ARG A 46 9.84 4.85 -6.95
CA ARG A 46 10.91 5.35 -6.07
C ARG A 46 10.85 6.86 -5.85
N ASP A 47 9.97 7.57 -6.55
CA ASP A 47 9.78 9.00 -6.34
C ASP A 47 9.27 9.28 -4.92
N SER A 48 9.87 10.26 -4.26
CA SER A 48 9.57 10.55 -2.85
C SER A 48 8.13 11.02 -2.65
N ARG A 49 7.52 11.71 -3.63
CA ARG A 49 6.12 12.12 -3.55
C ARG A 49 5.21 10.91 -3.62
N ASN A 50 5.50 9.98 -4.52
CA ASN A 50 4.75 8.73 -4.63
C ASN A 50 4.87 7.86 -3.36
N ILE A 51 6.05 7.83 -2.72
CA ILE A 51 6.22 7.15 -1.43
C ILE A 51 5.36 7.82 -0.34
N VAL A 52 5.35 9.16 -0.27
CA VAL A 52 4.55 9.90 0.73
C VAL A 52 3.06 9.68 0.53
N THR A 53 2.58 9.73 -0.72
CA THR A 53 1.17 9.46 -1.02
C THR A 53 0.78 8.02 -0.67
N HIS A 54 1.62 7.05 -0.98
CA HIS A 54 1.39 5.64 -0.62
C HIS A 54 1.41 5.43 0.91
N PHE A 55 2.28 6.14 1.63
CA PHE A 55 2.36 6.05 3.09
C PHE A 55 1.08 6.53 3.79
N VAL A 56 0.28 7.38 3.14
CA VAL A 56 -1.02 7.83 3.66
C VAL A 56 -2.18 7.04 3.05
N GLY A 57 -2.15 6.81 1.74
CA GLY A 57 -3.22 6.13 1.00
C GLY A 57 -3.40 4.67 1.42
N ILE A 58 -2.30 3.91 1.55
CA ILE A 58 -2.37 2.48 1.92
C ILE A 58 -3.00 2.30 3.31
N PRO A 59 -2.59 3.01 4.38
CA PRO A 59 -3.26 2.88 5.68
C PRO A 59 -4.76 3.21 5.64
N LEU A 60 -5.17 4.21 4.87
CA LEU A 60 -6.59 4.55 4.72
C LEU A 60 -7.38 3.43 4.03
N ILE A 61 -6.82 2.81 2.99
CA ILE A 61 -7.44 1.68 2.30
C ILE A 61 -7.48 0.44 3.21
N VAL A 62 -6.42 0.15 3.95
CA VAL A 62 -6.41 -0.97 4.92
C VAL A 62 -7.48 -0.77 6.00
N LEU A 63 -7.61 0.44 6.52
CA LEU A 63 -8.68 0.79 7.46
C LEU A 63 -10.07 0.62 6.82
N ALA A 64 -10.25 1.10 5.59
CA ALA A 64 -11.52 0.96 4.85
C ALA A 64 -11.93 -0.51 4.69
N VAL A 65 -10.99 -1.37 4.29
CA VAL A 65 -11.22 -2.81 4.18
C VAL A 65 -11.56 -3.42 5.53
N ALA A 66 -10.84 -3.04 6.59
CA ALA A 66 -11.14 -3.49 7.95
C ALA A 66 -12.55 -3.07 8.40
N VAL A 67 -12.98 -1.84 8.11
CA VAL A 67 -14.33 -1.33 8.41
C VAL A 67 -15.40 -2.14 7.68
N LEU A 68 -15.26 -2.33 6.37
CA LEU A 68 -16.25 -3.04 5.56
C LEU A 68 -16.35 -4.53 5.97
N LEU A 69 -15.22 -5.20 6.15
CA LEU A 69 -15.17 -6.61 6.56
C LEU A 69 -15.50 -6.84 8.04
N SER A 70 -15.59 -5.79 8.86
CA SER A 70 -16.02 -5.93 10.25
C SER A 70 -17.53 -6.06 10.41
N ARG A 71 -18.32 -5.75 9.38
CA ARG A 71 -19.80 -5.80 9.43
C ARG A 71 -20.37 -7.21 9.59
N PRO A 72 -19.96 -8.22 8.80
CA PRO A 72 -20.34 -9.60 9.07
C PRO A 72 -19.56 -10.10 10.29
N GLY A 73 -20.01 -9.76 11.49
CA GLY A 73 -19.34 -10.13 12.73
C GLY A 73 -20.33 -10.53 13.82
N TRP A 74 -19.82 -11.20 14.84
CA TRP A 74 -20.59 -11.63 16.00
C TRP A 74 -19.73 -11.56 17.26
N THR A 75 -20.39 -11.40 18.40
CA THR A 75 -19.71 -11.37 19.70
C THR A 75 -19.45 -12.80 20.19
N VAL A 76 -18.18 -13.13 20.44
CA VAL A 76 -17.75 -14.39 21.07
C VAL A 76 -17.08 -14.03 22.39
N SER A 77 -17.64 -14.50 23.51
CA SER A 77 -17.09 -14.25 24.85
C SER A 77 -16.81 -12.76 25.15
N GLY A 78 -17.68 -11.87 24.66
CA GLY A 78 -17.54 -10.42 24.82
C GLY A 78 -16.63 -9.72 23.79
N VAL A 79 -16.03 -10.45 22.86
CA VAL A 79 -15.16 -9.91 21.80
C VAL A 79 -15.87 -9.92 20.46
N TRP A 80 -15.82 -8.81 19.72
CA TRP A 80 -16.33 -8.74 18.35
C TRP A 80 -15.40 -9.48 17.39
N VAL A 81 -15.86 -10.59 16.81
CA VAL A 81 -15.12 -11.40 15.85
C VAL A 81 -15.71 -11.21 14.46
N SER A 82 -14.84 -10.91 13.48
CA SER A 82 -15.23 -10.66 12.10
C SER A 82 -14.19 -11.21 11.11
N PRO A 83 -14.52 -11.35 9.81
CA PRO A 83 -13.56 -11.68 8.76
C PRO A 83 -12.34 -10.74 8.74
N ALA A 84 -12.53 -9.46 9.07
CA ALA A 84 -11.42 -8.52 9.20
C ALA A 84 -10.40 -9.00 10.24
N ALA A 85 -10.85 -9.48 11.40
CA ALA A 85 -9.97 -9.98 12.46
C ALA A 85 -9.16 -11.21 12.03
N LEU A 86 -9.76 -12.12 11.25
CA LEU A 86 -9.07 -13.29 10.70
C LEU A 86 -7.96 -12.89 9.72
N LEU A 87 -8.25 -11.95 8.81
CA LEU A 87 -7.25 -11.43 7.88
C LEU A 87 -6.13 -10.66 8.60
N ALA A 88 -6.48 -9.87 9.62
CA ALA A 88 -5.51 -9.15 10.44
C ALA A 88 -4.60 -10.12 11.23
N LEU A 89 -5.16 -11.21 11.77
CA LEU A 89 -4.37 -12.24 12.45
C LEU A 89 -3.40 -12.93 11.49
N GLY A 90 -3.88 -13.37 10.31
CA GLY A 90 -3.05 -13.98 9.29
C GLY A 90 -1.92 -13.04 8.83
N SER A 91 -2.25 -11.77 8.59
CA SER A 91 -1.27 -10.74 8.22
C SER A 91 -0.25 -10.48 9.31
N THR A 92 -0.69 -10.41 10.57
CA THR A 92 0.20 -10.22 11.73
C THR A 92 1.18 -11.38 11.88
N ILE A 93 0.70 -12.62 11.75
CA ILE A 93 1.55 -13.82 11.76
C ILE A 93 2.58 -13.75 10.63
N PHE A 94 2.15 -13.39 9.42
CA PHE A 94 3.05 -13.23 8.28
C PHE A 94 4.16 -12.20 8.56
N TYR A 95 3.82 -11.00 9.03
CA TYR A 95 4.82 -9.97 9.29
C TYR A 95 5.74 -10.31 10.45
N LEU A 96 5.24 -10.96 11.52
CA LEU A 96 6.08 -11.45 12.63
C LEU A 96 7.07 -12.54 12.19
N ARG A 97 6.69 -13.37 11.20
CA ARG A 97 7.59 -14.36 10.60
C ARG A 97 8.63 -13.71 9.70
N LEU A 98 8.29 -12.59 9.06
CA LEU A 98 9.18 -11.86 8.17
C LEU A 98 10.25 -11.08 8.94
N ASP A 99 9.83 -10.29 9.93
CA ASP A 99 10.71 -9.51 10.80
C ASP A 99 9.97 -9.14 12.10
N ARG A 100 10.56 -9.42 13.27
CA ARG A 100 9.83 -9.24 14.54
C ARG A 100 9.48 -7.78 14.85
N PRO A 101 10.42 -6.80 14.77
CA PRO A 101 10.08 -5.39 14.95
C PRO A 101 8.97 -4.92 14.02
N LEU A 102 9.07 -5.21 12.72
CA LEU A 102 8.03 -4.88 11.75
C LEU A 102 6.70 -5.55 12.09
N GLY A 103 6.73 -6.83 12.45
CA GLY A 103 5.55 -7.60 12.83
C GLY A 103 4.82 -7.02 14.03
N VAL A 104 5.54 -6.52 15.05
CA VAL A 104 4.93 -5.84 16.21
C VAL A 104 4.27 -4.53 15.78
N VAL A 105 4.95 -3.72 14.96
CA VAL A 105 4.37 -2.48 14.42
C VAL A 105 3.09 -2.77 13.62
N MET A 106 3.14 -3.76 12.72
CA MET A 106 2.00 -4.16 11.91
C MET A 106 0.86 -4.73 12.76
N ALA A 107 1.16 -5.50 13.82
CA ALA A 107 0.17 -6.01 14.76
C ALA A 107 -0.62 -4.86 15.41
N VAL A 108 0.09 -3.81 15.87
CA VAL A 108 -0.54 -2.63 16.49
C VAL A 108 -1.39 -1.87 15.49
N LEU A 109 -0.86 -1.59 14.29
CA LEU A 109 -1.60 -0.86 13.25
C LEU A 109 -2.85 -1.61 12.81
N LEU A 110 -2.76 -2.93 12.61
CA LEU A 110 -3.90 -3.76 12.26
C LEU A 110 -4.91 -3.84 13.41
N ALA A 111 -4.45 -3.97 14.66
CA ALA A 111 -5.35 -3.98 15.82
C ALA A 111 -6.15 -2.66 15.93
N LEU A 112 -5.51 -1.51 15.68
CA LEU A 112 -6.20 -0.22 15.61
C LEU A 112 -7.25 -0.17 14.50
N CYS A 113 -6.92 -0.71 13.32
CA CYS A 113 -7.88 -0.79 12.20
C CYS A 113 -9.08 -1.70 12.53
N ILE A 114 -8.84 -2.84 13.18
CA ILE A 114 -9.90 -3.75 13.62
C ILE A 114 -10.76 -3.11 14.71
N TRP A 115 -10.14 -2.41 15.67
CA TRP A 115 -10.88 -1.70 16.70
C TRP A 115 -11.80 -0.63 16.09
N ALA A 116 -11.29 0.22 15.21
CA ALA A 116 -12.11 1.21 14.51
C ALA A 116 -13.20 0.55 13.65
N GLY A 117 -12.84 -0.53 12.94
CA GLY A 117 -13.75 -1.32 12.13
C GLY A 117 -14.88 -1.94 12.93
N ALA A 118 -14.61 -2.51 14.10
CA ALA A 118 -15.61 -3.10 15.00
C ALA A 118 -16.57 -2.04 15.56
N ASN A 119 -16.07 -0.84 15.89
CA ASN A 119 -16.91 0.27 16.34
C ASN A 119 -17.86 0.76 15.24
N LEU A 120 -17.33 0.96 14.02
CA LEU A 120 -18.12 1.39 12.87
C LEU A 120 -19.09 0.30 12.40
N ALA A 121 -18.71 -0.97 12.45
CA ALA A 121 -19.54 -2.10 12.09
C ALA A 121 -20.82 -2.22 12.92
N GLN A 122 -20.84 -1.69 14.15
CA GLN A 122 -22.00 -1.69 15.03
C GLN A 122 -22.92 -0.46 14.83
N GLN A 123 -22.49 0.53 14.04
CA GLN A 123 -23.30 1.71 13.73
C GLN A 123 -24.41 1.39 12.72
N LYS A 124 -25.27 2.38 12.47
CA LYS A 124 -26.27 2.31 11.39
C LYS A 124 -25.58 2.07 10.03
N THR A 125 -26.26 1.35 9.13
CA THR A 125 -25.73 0.99 7.81
C THR A 125 -25.17 2.20 7.05
N MET A 126 -25.86 3.35 7.11
CA MET A 126 -25.41 4.57 6.43
C MET A 126 -24.05 5.07 6.95
N VAL A 127 -23.81 5.02 8.26
CA VAL A 127 -22.55 5.49 8.87
C VAL A 127 -21.42 4.52 8.54
N TRP A 128 -21.66 3.21 8.72
CA TRP A 128 -20.69 2.17 8.39
C TRP A 128 -20.27 2.20 6.91
N LEU A 129 -21.26 2.22 6.01
CA LEU A 129 -21.02 2.13 4.58
C LEU A 129 -20.35 3.39 4.05
N SER A 130 -20.82 4.57 4.47
CA SER A 130 -20.22 5.84 4.04
C SER A 130 -18.80 6.02 4.57
N ALA A 131 -18.52 5.61 5.81
CA ALA A 131 -17.16 5.62 6.34
C ALA A 131 -16.25 4.64 5.58
N GLY A 132 -16.67 3.39 5.38
CA GLY A 132 -15.88 2.39 4.66
C GLY A 132 -15.58 2.79 3.21
N VAL A 133 -16.62 3.15 2.45
CA VAL A 133 -16.47 3.58 1.05
C VAL A 133 -15.73 4.91 0.94
N GLY A 134 -16.03 5.87 1.83
CA GLY A 134 -15.36 7.17 1.86
C GLY A 134 -13.86 7.06 2.12
N LEU A 135 -13.46 6.27 3.13
CA LEU A 135 -12.05 6.00 3.42
C LEU A 135 -11.34 5.32 2.24
N PHE A 136 -12.01 4.37 1.57
CA PHE A 136 -11.46 3.70 0.40
C PHE A 136 -11.22 4.68 -0.75
N VAL A 137 -12.22 5.48 -1.10
CA VAL A 137 -12.14 6.46 -2.20
C VAL A 137 -11.09 7.53 -1.90
N ILE A 138 -11.09 8.10 -0.69
CA ILE A 138 -10.10 9.11 -0.29
C ILE A 138 -8.69 8.51 -0.31
N GLY A 139 -8.52 7.31 0.25
CA GLY A 139 -7.23 6.61 0.25
C GLY A 139 -6.73 6.35 -1.17
N TRP A 140 -7.62 5.95 -2.08
CA TRP A 140 -7.28 5.70 -3.49
C TRP A 140 -6.90 6.99 -4.23
N ILE A 141 -7.65 8.08 -4.04
CA ILE A 141 -7.34 9.40 -4.61
C ILE A 141 -6.00 9.92 -4.10
N ILE A 142 -5.67 9.69 -2.82
CA ILE A 142 -4.38 10.11 -2.27
C ILE A 142 -3.26 9.27 -2.86
N GLN A 143 -3.44 7.95 -2.99
CA GLN A 143 -2.40 7.02 -3.39
C GLN A 143 -1.88 7.24 -4.83
N PHE A 144 -2.77 7.58 -5.77
CA PHE A 144 -2.49 7.67 -7.21
C PHE A 144 -2.37 9.11 -7.70
#